data_AF-A0A975QQY4-F1
#
_entry.id   AF-A0A975QQY4-F1
#
_cell.length_a   1.000
_cell.length_b   1.000
_cell.length_c   1.000
_cell.angle_alpha   90.00
_cell.angle_beta   90.00
_cell.angle_gamma   90.00
#
_symmetry.space_group_name_H-M   'P 1'
#
loop_
_entity.id
_entity.type
_entity.pdbx_description
1 polymer ?
#
loop_
_entity_poly.entity_id
_entity_poly.type
_entity_poly.pdbx_seq_one_letter_code
_entity_poly.pdbx_strand_id
1 'polypeptide(L)'
;MKLNNNGYSVITILAATMVLSIASISIITHVNNMYGHSNTMQKRAAAFNIAEEIYNHTYASNRSTFTDDDDAEDWIGYYNQSNCQITSGSGSLQKIFDVDTCNRLLNQTINGDTFNSDDIFFYVYKMNESTMNRIVNDSSLNAPKPFKEYASEIILNSNYDTVNVYRITICVTYSENENLTLLYNGFLLR
;
A
#
# COMPACT_ATOMS: atom_id res chain seq x y z
N MET A 1 -43.02 30.75 -56.94
CA MET A 1 -41.90 29.91 -56.46
C MET A 1 -42.37 29.16 -55.21
N LYS A 2 -42.54 27.84 -55.31
CA LYS A 2 -42.77 26.99 -54.14
C LYS A 2 -41.43 26.86 -53.40
N LEU A 3 -41.34 27.44 -52.20
CA LEU A 3 -40.30 27.05 -51.24
C LEU A 3 -40.65 25.66 -50.74
N ASN A 4 -40.25 24.65 -51.51
CA ASN A 4 -40.14 23.28 -51.05
C ASN A 4 -38.92 23.22 -50.13
N ASN A 5 -39.13 23.57 -48.85
CA ASN A 5 -38.09 23.44 -47.85
C ASN A 5 -38.59 22.44 -46.80
N ASN A 6 -38.16 21.17 -46.95
CA ASN A 6 -38.24 20.16 -45.90
C ASN A 6 -37.20 20.45 -44.80
N GLY A 7 -37.05 21.72 -44.42
CA GLY A 7 -36.08 22.19 -43.44
C GLY A 7 -36.66 22.06 -42.04
N TYR A 8 -35.89 21.45 -41.13
CA TYR A 8 -36.24 21.40 -39.71
C TYR A 8 -36.47 22.81 -39.16
N SER A 9 -37.51 22.98 -38.35
CA SER A 9 -37.82 24.25 -37.69
C SER A 9 -36.64 24.68 -36.81
N VAL A 10 -36.39 25.99 -36.71
CA VAL A 10 -35.36 26.58 -35.82
C VAL A 10 -35.53 26.10 -34.38
N ILE A 11 -36.78 25.89 -33.95
CA ILE A 11 -37.12 25.35 -32.62
C ILE A 11 -36.59 23.92 -32.47
N THR A 12 -36.67 23.11 -33.52
CA THR A 12 -36.18 21.73 -33.54
C THR A 12 -34.65 21.68 -33.41
N ILE A 13 -33.94 22.61 -34.07
CA ILE A 13 -32.48 22.72 -33.98
C ILE A 13 -32.06 23.16 -32.57
N LEU A 14 -32.72 24.16 -32.00
CA LEU A 14 -32.46 24.63 -30.62
C LEU A 14 -32.68 23.52 -29.59
N ALA A 15 -33.80 22.80 -29.69
CA ALA A 15 -34.09 21.67 -28.80
C ALA A 15 -33.01 20.57 -28.91
N ALA A 16 -32.58 20.22 -30.13
CA ALA A 16 -31.52 19.25 -30.36
C ALA A 16 -30.18 19.69 -29.74
N THR A 17 -29.80 20.96 -29.89
CA THR A 17 -28.57 21.50 -29.28
C THR A 17 -28.60 21.51 -27.75
N MET A 18 -29.76 21.78 -27.13
CA MET A 18 -29.92 21.68 -25.68
C MET A 18 -29.75 20.23 -25.19
N VAL A 19 -30.39 19.27 -25.86
CA VAL A 19 -30.27 17.84 -25.51
C VAL A 19 -28.82 17.37 -25.66
N LEU A 20 -28.14 17.75 -26.74
CA LEU A 20 -26.72 17.45 -26.94
C LEU A 20 -25.85 18.07 -25.84
N SER A 21 -26.14 19.31 -25.41
CA SER A 21 -25.36 19.99 -24.37
C SER A 21 -25.49 19.30 -23.02
N ILE A 22 -26.72 18.92 -22.62
CA ILE A 22 -27.00 18.19 -21.38
C ILE A 22 -26.35 16.79 -21.40
N ALA A 23 -26.50 16.07 -22.51
CA ALA A 23 -25.87 14.76 -22.68
C ALA A 23 -24.33 14.86 -22.59
N SER A 24 -23.72 15.89 -23.19
CA SER A 24 -22.26 16.09 -23.17
C SER A 24 -21.73 16.30 -21.75
N ILE A 25 -22.43 17.07 -20.90
CA ILE A 25 -22.04 17.29 -19.49
C ILE A 25 -22.04 15.96 -18.72
N SER A 26 -23.08 15.14 -18.91
CA SER A 26 -23.18 13.82 -18.27
C SER A 26 -22.04 12.90 -18.71
N ILE A 27 -21.73 12.86 -20.01
CA ILE A 27 -20.63 12.06 -20.57
C ILE A 27 -19.27 12.53 -20.01
N ILE A 28 -19.00 13.82 -19.99
CA ILE A 28 -17.73 14.38 -19.45
C ILE A 28 -17.56 13.99 -17.97
N THR A 29 -18.63 14.11 -17.18
CA THR A 29 -18.60 13.74 -15.76
C THR A 29 -18.31 12.24 -15.58
N HIS A 30 -18.96 11.39 -16.38
CA HIS A 30 -18.74 9.95 -16.34
C HIS A 30 -17.31 9.56 -16.73
N VAL A 31 -16.79 10.17 -17.80
CA VAL A 31 -15.42 9.95 -18.27
C VAL A 31 -14.39 10.40 -17.23
N ASN A 32 -14.58 11.57 -16.61
CA ASN A 32 -13.70 12.04 -15.53
C ASN A 32 -13.70 11.10 -14.32
N ASN A 33 -14.88 10.58 -13.93
CA ASN A 33 -14.99 9.61 -12.86
C ASN A 33 -14.27 8.29 -13.20
N MET A 34 -14.39 7.82 -14.45
CA MET A 34 -13.67 6.63 -14.92
C MET A 34 -12.15 6.84 -14.93
N TYR A 35 -11.67 8.00 -15.39
CA TYR A 35 -10.25 8.34 -15.35
C TYR A 35 -9.72 8.41 -13.92
N GLY A 36 -10.46 9.06 -13.01
CA GLY A 36 -10.12 9.11 -11.59
C GLY A 36 -10.00 7.71 -10.98
N HIS A 37 -10.99 6.86 -11.23
CA HIS A 37 -10.97 5.46 -10.77
C HIS A 37 -9.81 4.66 -11.37
N SER A 38 -9.54 4.81 -12.67
CA SER A 38 -8.42 4.13 -13.35
C SER A 38 -7.08 4.54 -12.76
N ASN A 39 -6.87 5.83 -12.50
CA ASN A 39 -5.65 6.34 -11.88
C ASN A 39 -5.46 5.75 -10.47
N THR A 40 -6.51 5.72 -9.65
CA THR A 40 -6.47 5.08 -8.33
C THR A 40 -6.10 3.60 -8.40
N MET A 41 -6.68 2.85 -9.35
CA MET A 41 -6.38 1.44 -9.53
C MET A 41 -4.93 1.20 -9.99
N GLN A 42 -4.40 2.05 -10.88
CA GLN A 42 -3.01 1.99 -11.30
C GLN A 42 -2.06 2.27 -10.13
N LYS A 43 -2.36 3.29 -9.31
CA LYS A 43 -1.60 3.59 -8.10
C LYS A 43 -1.55 2.43 -7.12
N ARG A 44 -2.70 1.78 -6.91
CA ARG A 44 -2.80 0.59 -6.05
C ARG A 44 -2.01 -0.60 -6.59
N ALA A 45 -2.06 -0.85 -7.90
CA ALA A 45 -1.28 -1.90 -8.54
C ALA A 45 0.23 -1.66 -8.42
N ALA A 46 0.68 -0.42 -8.59
CA ALA A 46 2.08 -0.04 -8.39
C ALA A 46 2.53 -0.22 -6.93
N ALA A 47 1.72 0.22 -5.96
CA ALA A 47 2.01 0.00 -4.55
C ALA A 47 2.08 -1.50 -4.20
N PHE A 48 1.27 -2.34 -4.85
CA PHE A 48 1.31 -3.79 -4.67
C PHE A 48 2.62 -4.39 -5.22
N ASN A 49 3.08 -3.94 -6.39
CA ASN A 49 4.35 -4.37 -6.96
C ASN A 49 5.55 -3.99 -6.05
N ILE A 50 5.53 -2.79 -5.46
CA ILE A 50 6.54 -2.38 -4.47
C ILE A 50 6.49 -3.31 -3.25
N ALA A 51 5.30 -3.61 -2.74
CA ALA A 51 5.13 -4.52 -1.62
C ALA A 51 5.68 -5.93 -1.92
N GLU A 52 5.46 -6.43 -3.14
CA GLU A 52 6.01 -7.70 -3.60
C GLU A 52 7.54 -7.67 -3.72
N GLU A 53 8.13 -6.57 -4.19
CA GLU A 53 9.59 -6.43 -4.24
C GLU A 53 10.22 -6.40 -2.84
N ILE A 54 9.59 -5.68 -1.89
CA ILE A 54 9.99 -5.67 -0.48
C ILE A 54 9.94 -7.09 0.09
N TYR A 55 8.87 -7.84 -0.19
CA TYR A 55 8.74 -9.23 0.24
C TYR A 55 9.86 -10.11 -0.33
N ASN A 56 10.10 -10.03 -1.64
CA ASN A 56 11.12 -10.83 -2.32
C ASN A 56 12.54 -10.50 -1.85
N HIS A 57 12.85 -9.22 -1.63
CA HIS A 57 14.12 -8.78 -1.07
C HIS A 57 14.34 -9.35 0.33
N THR A 58 13.31 -9.27 1.19
CA THR A 58 13.37 -9.81 2.54
C THR A 58 13.52 -11.32 2.55
N TYR A 59 12.78 -12.04 1.69
CA TYR A 59 12.88 -13.49 1.54
C TYR A 59 14.29 -13.93 1.13
N ALA A 60 14.87 -13.26 0.12
CA ALA A 60 16.23 -13.54 -0.35
C ALA A 60 17.28 -13.31 0.75
N SER A 61 17.14 -12.22 1.50
CA SER A 61 18.09 -11.83 2.56
C SER A 61 17.93 -12.67 3.83
N ASN A 62 16.70 -13.09 4.18
CA ASN A 62 16.41 -13.88 5.37
C ASN A 62 17.18 -15.22 5.39
N ARG A 63 17.22 -15.94 4.26
CA ARG A 63 17.83 -17.28 4.16
C ARG A 63 19.31 -17.36 4.57
N SER A 64 20.06 -16.26 4.51
CA SER A 64 21.50 -16.24 4.80
C SER A 64 21.88 -15.52 6.10
N THR A 65 20.93 -14.84 6.75
CA THR A 65 21.28 -13.74 7.67
C THR A 65 20.73 -13.91 9.07
N PHE A 66 19.64 -14.67 9.26
CA PHE A 66 19.11 -14.93 10.60
C PHE A 66 19.95 -15.94 11.37
N THR A 67 20.37 -15.51 12.55
CA THR A 67 21.12 -16.30 13.51
C THR A 67 20.24 -16.67 14.70
N ASP A 68 20.64 -17.69 15.45
CA ASP A 68 19.87 -18.08 16.65
C ASP A 68 19.96 -17.01 17.76
N ASP A 69 20.89 -16.06 17.68
CA ASP A 69 20.97 -14.89 18.56
C ASP A 69 19.80 -13.90 18.34
N ASP A 70 19.19 -13.90 17.15
CA ASP A 70 17.99 -13.09 16.85
C ASP A 70 16.72 -13.70 17.49
N ASP A 71 16.81 -14.89 18.10
CA ASP A 71 15.67 -15.49 18.77
C ASP A 71 15.33 -14.85 20.12
N ALA A 72 16.30 -14.14 20.74
CA ALA A 72 16.18 -13.58 22.07
C ALA A 72 15.61 -12.14 22.13
N GLU A 73 15.44 -11.45 21.00
CA GLU A 73 15.01 -10.04 20.97
C GLU A 73 13.69 -9.81 20.22
N ASP A 74 12.88 -8.86 20.73
CA ASP A 74 11.71 -8.32 20.03
C ASP A 74 12.16 -7.19 19.10
N TRP A 75 12.15 -7.47 17.79
CA TRP A 75 12.52 -6.49 16.77
C TRP A 75 11.34 -6.18 15.84
N ILE A 76 11.15 -4.90 15.58
CA ILE A 76 10.12 -4.34 14.70
C ILE A 76 10.78 -3.27 13.85
N GLY A 77 11.09 -3.61 12.60
CA GLY A 77 11.52 -2.65 11.61
C GLY A 77 10.34 -1.91 11.04
N TYR A 78 10.38 -0.58 11.11
CA TYR A 78 9.39 0.30 10.52
C TYR A 78 10.07 1.31 9.60
N TYR A 79 9.53 1.43 8.40
CA TYR A 79 10.15 2.23 7.38
C TYR A 79 9.11 2.84 6.45
N ASN A 80 9.41 4.07 6.06
CA ASN A 80 8.78 4.82 4.98
C ASN A 80 9.89 5.68 4.35
N GLN A 81 9.58 6.47 3.33
CA GLN A 81 10.58 7.28 2.67
C GLN A 81 11.26 8.28 3.62
N SER A 82 10.46 8.99 4.41
CA SER A 82 10.96 9.96 5.41
C SER A 82 11.79 9.34 6.54
N ASN A 83 11.64 8.04 6.76
CA ASN A 83 12.22 7.28 7.88
C ASN A 83 13.23 6.21 7.44
N CYS A 84 13.69 6.20 6.19
CA CYS A 84 14.72 5.24 5.75
C CYS A 84 16.03 5.32 6.56
N GLN A 85 16.21 6.33 7.41
CA GLN A 85 17.36 6.49 8.31
C GLN A 85 17.17 5.87 9.71
N ILE A 86 15.94 5.51 10.12
CA ILE A 86 15.67 5.02 11.48
C ILE A 86 15.20 3.56 11.41
N THR A 87 16.16 2.65 11.48
CA THR A 87 15.89 1.26 11.82
C THR A 87 15.67 1.14 13.33
N SER A 88 14.42 1.05 13.79
CA SER A 88 14.16 0.52 15.13
C SER A 88 14.43 -0.99 15.11
N GLY A 89 15.50 -1.44 15.76
CA GLY A 89 15.82 -2.86 15.93
C GLY A 89 17.31 -3.17 15.81
N SER A 90 17.67 -4.38 16.21
CA SER A 90 19.04 -4.87 16.39
C SER A 90 19.44 -5.87 15.30
N GLY A 91 20.73 -6.21 15.28
CA GLY A 91 21.24 -7.43 14.66
C GLY A 91 20.84 -7.62 13.19
N SER A 92 20.18 -8.74 12.90
CA SER A 92 19.87 -9.17 11.53
C SER A 92 18.83 -8.30 10.82
N LEU A 93 18.00 -7.54 11.54
CA LEU A 93 17.06 -6.60 10.91
C LEU A 93 17.78 -5.52 10.09
N GLN A 94 18.86 -4.95 10.64
CA GLN A 94 19.66 -3.92 9.96
C GLN A 94 20.41 -4.48 8.74
N LYS A 95 20.68 -5.80 8.72
CA LYS A 95 21.31 -6.46 7.56
C LYS A 95 20.33 -6.77 6.44
N ILE A 96 19.05 -6.94 6.76
CA ILE A 96 17.98 -7.17 5.77
C ILE A 96 17.60 -5.87 5.09
N PHE A 97 17.53 -4.78 5.87
CA PHE A 97 17.21 -3.44 5.38
C PHE A 97 18.20 -2.42 5.95
N ASP A 98 19.16 -2.05 5.12
CA ASP A 98 19.95 -0.83 5.32
C ASP A 98 19.29 0.37 4.64
N VAL A 99 19.82 1.56 4.91
CA VAL A 99 19.33 2.84 4.38
C VAL A 99 19.31 2.83 2.84
N ASP A 100 20.33 2.23 2.22
CA ASP A 100 20.48 2.19 0.76
C ASP A 100 19.43 1.28 0.12
N THR A 101 19.16 0.13 0.72
CA THR A 101 18.11 -0.81 0.32
C THR A 101 16.73 -0.21 0.50
N CYS A 102 16.46 0.44 1.64
CA CYS A 102 15.20 1.15 1.89
C CYS A 102 14.95 2.21 0.81
N ASN A 103 15.96 3.05 0.54
CA ASN A 103 15.88 4.08 -0.50
C ASN A 103 15.71 3.46 -1.89
N ARG A 104 16.39 2.36 -2.21
CA ARG A 104 16.27 1.67 -3.50
C ARG A 104 14.86 1.10 -3.70
N LEU A 105 14.22 0.58 -2.66
CA LEU A 105 12.91 -0.05 -2.74
C LEU A 105 11.76 0.96 -2.67
N LEU A 106 11.88 2.01 -1.86
CA LEU A 106 10.83 3.01 -1.69
C LEU A 106 10.91 4.21 -2.64
N ASN A 107 12.07 4.51 -3.23
CA ASN A 107 12.20 5.61 -4.22
C ASN A 107 12.12 5.13 -5.68
N GLN A 108 11.55 3.93 -5.93
CA GLN A 108 11.40 3.46 -7.30
C GLN A 108 10.35 4.27 -8.05
N THR A 109 10.67 4.61 -9.30
CA THR A 109 9.70 5.21 -10.22
C THR A 109 9.03 4.09 -11.01
N ILE A 110 7.71 3.97 -10.89
CA ILE A 110 6.92 2.99 -11.67
C ILE A 110 6.14 3.77 -12.73
N ASN A 111 6.32 3.41 -14.00
CA ASN A 111 5.60 4.00 -15.14
C ASN A 111 5.69 5.54 -15.27
N GLY A 112 6.78 6.15 -14.79
CA GLY A 112 7.01 7.59 -14.92
C GLY A 112 6.31 8.46 -13.87
N ASP A 113 5.49 7.85 -12.99
CA ASP A 113 4.92 8.54 -11.83
C ASP A 113 5.83 8.34 -10.60
N THR A 114 6.41 9.44 -10.12
CA THR A 114 6.96 9.50 -8.76
C THR A 114 5.80 9.52 -7.78
N PHE A 115 5.54 8.40 -7.12
CA PHE A 115 4.66 8.35 -5.96
C PHE A 115 5.19 9.30 -4.88
N ASN A 116 4.28 9.96 -4.17
CA ASN A 116 4.65 10.59 -2.91
C ASN A 116 4.94 9.45 -1.94
N SER A 117 6.21 9.16 -1.70
CA SER A 117 6.67 7.85 -1.22
C SER A 117 6.50 7.69 0.30
N ASP A 118 5.90 8.70 0.95
CA ASP A 118 5.30 8.62 2.27
C ASP A 118 3.90 7.95 2.28
N ASP A 119 3.35 7.57 1.12
CA ASP A 119 2.10 6.80 1.04
C ASP A 119 2.29 5.31 1.34
N ILE A 120 3.52 4.80 1.36
CA ILE A 120 3.85 3.39 1.60
C ILE A 120 4.62 3.26 2.91
N PHE A 121 4.09 2.44 3.81
CA PHE A 121 4.75 2.09 5.06
C PHE A 121 4.97 0.60 5.10
N PHE A 122 6.19 0.19 5.42
CA PHE A 122 6.53 -1.22 5.53
C PHE A 122 6.99 -1.59 6.95
N TYR A 123 6.55 -2.77 7.38
CA TYR A 123 6.82 -3.35 8.68
C TYR A 123 7.43 -4.71 8.48
N VAL A 124 8.62 -4.94 9.03
CA VAL A 124 9.25 -6.26 9.08
C VAL A 124 9.48 -6.60 10.54
N TYR A 125 8.83 -7.65 11.02
CA TYR A 125 8.84 -7.96 12.44
C TYR A 125 8.82 -9.46 12.70
N LYS A 126 9.27 -9.85 13.89
CA LYS A 126 9.17 -11.23 14.37
C LYS A 126 7.74 -11.54 14.76
N MET A 127 7.16 -12.60 14.19
CA MET A 127 5.81 -13.03 14.57
C MET A 127 5.86 -13.84 15.86
N ASN A 128 5.92 -13.16 17.01
CA ASN A 128 5.80 -13.77 18.33
C ASN A 128 4.80 -12.96 19.19
N GLU A 129 4.32 -13.55 20.28
CA GLU A 129 3.33 -12.88 21.15
C GLU A 129 3.84 -11.53 21.70
N SER A 130 5.10 -11.47 22.15
CA SER A 130 5.68 -10.26 22.76
C SER A 130 5.78 -9.09 21.78
N THR A 131 6.27 -9.35 20.57
CA THR A 131 6.36 -8.41 19.45
C THR A 131 4.98 -7.97 19.00
N MET A 132 4.02 -8.88 18.88
CA MET A 132 2.63 -8.56 18.52
C MET A 132 1.95 -7.70 19.58
N ASN A 133 2.11 -8.03 20.86
CA ASN A 133 1.63 -7.22 21.97
C ASN A 133 2.26 -5.83 21.98
N ARG A 134 3.54 -5.72 21.62
CA ARG A 134 4.22 -4.43 21.48
C ARG A 134 3.64 -3.62 20.33
N ILE A 135 3.36 -4.22 19.16
CA ILE A 135 2.71 -3.52 18.03
C ILE A 135 1.37 -2.91 18.44
N VAL A 136 0.56 -3.68 19.19
CA VAL A 136 -0.78 -3.25 19.61
C VAL A 136 -0.72 -2.19 20.70
N ASN A 137 0.12 -2.38 21.72
CA ASN A 137 0.06 -1.62 22.97
C ASN A 137 1.12 -0.50 23.10
N ASP A 138 2.20 -0.53 22.30
CA ASP A 138 3.24 0.49 22.35
C ASP A 138 2.77 1.75 21.58
N SER A 139 2.60 2.85 22.32
CA SER A 139 2.23 4.15 21.78
C SER A 139 3.40 4.87 21.12
N SER A 140 4.65 4.48 21.43
CA SER A 140 5.85 5.02 20.78
C SER A 140 6.05 4.42 19.38
N LEU A 141 5.50 3.22 19.15
CA LEU A 141 5.40 2.65 17.82
C LEU A 141 4.30 3.41 17.06
N ASN A 142 4.72 4.35 16.22
CA ASN A 142 3.86 5.22 15.40
C ASN A 142 3.21 4.45 14.22
N ALA A 143 2.75 3.22 14.49
CA ALA A 143 2.14 2.32 13.55
C ALA A 143 0.68 2.73 13.24
N PRO A 144 0.24 2.66 11.98
CA PRO A 144 -1.12 2.90 11.52
C PRO A 144 -2.13 2.03 12.24
N LYS A 145 -3.31 2.60 12.49
CA LYS A 145 -4.46 1.89 13.04
C LYS A 145 -4.77 0.56 12.31
N PRO A 146 -4.81 0.49 10.97
CA PRO A 146 -5.05 -0.77 10.26
C PRO A 146 -4.05 -1.87 10.59
N PHE A 147 -2.78 -1.52 10.81
CA PHE A 147 -1.75 -2.49 11.17
C PHE A 147 -1.90 -2.97 12.63
N LYS A 148 -2.24 -2.06 13.55
CA LYS A 148 -2.54 -2.42 14.95
C LYS A 148 -3.79 -3.29 15.08
N GLU A 149 -4.81 -3.02 14.28
CA GLU A 149 -6.04 -3.84 14.22
C GLU A 149 -5.72 -5.24 13.68
N TYR A 150 -4.98 -5.32 12.56
CA TYR A 150 -4.51 -6.60 12.03
C TYR A 150 -3.70 -7.40 13.06
N ALA A 151 -2.78 -6.74 13.78
CA ALA A 151 -1.99 -7.39 14.81
C ALA A 151 -2.85 -7.92 15.97
N SER A 152 -3.86 -7.16 16.38
CA SER A 152 -4.83 -7.56 17.41
C SER A 152 -5.65 -8.77 16.97
N GLU A 153 -6.07 -8.81 15.70
CA GLU A 153 -6.82 -9.93 15.13
C GLU A 153 -6.00 -11.23 15.13
N ILE A 154 -4.70 -11.16 14.83
CA ILE A 154 -3.84 -12.35 14.93
C ILE A 154 -3.81 -12.85 16.37
N ILE A 155 -3.53 -11.99 17.36
CA ILE A 155 -3.41 -12.38 18.78
C ILE A 155 -4.68 -13.09 19.25
N LEU A 156 -5.85 -12.57 18.87
CA LEU A 156 -7.15 -13.11 19.27
C LEU A 156 -7.52 -14.44 18.58
N ASN A 157 -7.00 -14.70 17.37
CA ASN A 157 -7.40 -15.83 16.54
C ASN A 157 -6.30 -16.91 16.38
N SER A 158 -5.07 -16.66 16.82
CA SER A 158 -4.00 -17.66 16.75
C SER A 158 -4.15 -18.69 17.86
N ASN A 159 -4.42 -19.95 17.51
CA ASN A 159 -3.87 -21.05 18.28
C ASN A 159 -2.35 -20.86 18.24
N TYR A 160 -1.72 -20.63 19.39
CA TYR A 160 -0.30 -20.25 19.55
C TYR A 160 0.71 -21.00 18.66
N ASP A 161 0.37 -22.20 18.18
CA ASP A 161 1.16 -22.98 17.23
C ASP A 161 1.41 -22.29 15.87
N THR A 162 0.49 -21.48 15.33
CA THR A 162 0.74 -20.79 14.03
C THR A 162 1.73 -19.64 14.14
N VAL A 163 1.77 -18.96 15.29
CA VAL A 163 2.75 -17.92 15.61
C VAL A 163 4.16 -18.55 15.70
N ASN A 164 4.26 -19.80 16.15
CA ASN A 164 5.54 -20.52 16.21
C ASN A 164 6.05 -21.04 14.85
N VAL A 165 5.21 -21.07 13.81
CA VAL A 165 5.56 -21.58 12.47
C VAL A 165 6.21 -20.48 11.61
N TYR A 166 5.83 -19.22 11.78
CA TYR A 166 6.36 -18.10 10.98
C TYR A 166 7.31 -17.25 11.81
N ARG A 167 8.54 -17.04 11.31
CA ARG A 167 9.55 -16.25 12.04
C ARG A 167 9.52 -14.76 11.70
N ILE A 168 9.08 -14.40 10.49
CA ILE A 168 9.06 -13.02 10.02
C ILE A 168 7.77 -12.75 9.28
N THR A 169 7.18 -11.60 9.58
CA THR A 169 6.04 -11.08 8.85
C THR A 169 6.40 -9.75 8.22
N ILE A 170 5.93 -9.56 6.99
CA ILE A 170 6.06 -8.32 6.23
C ILE A 170 4.66 -7.78 6.01
N CYS A 171 4.39 -6.60 6.55
CA CYS A 171 3.15 -5.89 6.31
C CYS A 171 3.44 -4.59 5.57
N VAL A 172 2.64 -4.29 4.55
CA VAL A 172 2.71 -3.02 3.82
C VAL A 172 1.37 -2.33 3.92
N THR A 173 1.35 -1.10 4.43
CA THR A 173 0.16 -0.25 4.43
C THR A 173 0.29 0.86 3.41
N TYR A 174 -0.80 1.16 2.72
CA TYR A 174 -0.88 2.19 1.69
C TYR A 174 -1.89 3.29 2.06
N SER A 175 -1.50 4.55 1.88
CA SER A 175 -2.33 5.74 2.07
C SER A 175 -3.12 6.05 0.80
N GLU A 176 -4.43 5.92 0.87
CA GLU A 176 -5.36 6.29 -0.19
C GLU A 176 -6.26 7.43 0.30
N ASN A 177 -6.01 8.66 -0.16
CA ASN A 177 -6.74 9.86 0.29
C ASN A 177 -6.74 10.01 1.82
N GLU A 178 -5.57 9.93 2.44
CA GLU A 178 -5.36 9.98 3.90
C GLU A 178 -5.90 8.77 4.69
N ASN A 179 -6.55 7.81 4.02
CA ASN A 179 -6.95 6.56 4.64
C ASN A 179 -5.88 5.49 4.42
N LEU A 180 -5.29 5.00 5.51
CA LEU A 180 -4.34 3.91 5.46
C LEU A 180 -5.08 2.57 5.35
N THR A 181 -4.58 1.68 4.50
CA THR A 181 -5.12 0.32 4.32
C THR A 181 -3.99 -0.70 4.31
N LEU A 182 -4.23 -1.90 4.86
CA LEU A 182 -3.28 -3.00 4.71
C LEU A 182 -3.35 -3.51 3.28
N LEU A 183 -2.27 -3.32 2.52
CA LEU A 183 -2.20 -3.64 1.10
C LEU A 183 -1.65 -5.05 0.86
N TYR A 184 -0.64 -5.43 1.64
CA TYR A 184 0.06 -6.70 1.50
C TYR A 184 0.44 -7.24 2.86
N ASN A 185 0.38 -8.56 2.96
CA ASN A 185 0.90 -9.30 4.10
C ASN A 185 1.51 -10.62 3.62
N GLY A 186 2.78 -10.83 3.96
CA GLY A 186 3.53 -12.03 3.61
C GLY A 186 4.21 -12.62 4.83
N PHE A 187 4.20 -13.95 4.91
CA PHE A 187 4.84 -14.71 5.97
C PHE A 187 6.06 -15.44 5.44
N LEU A 188 7.19 -15.30 6.12
CA LEU A 188 8.41 -16.04 5.79
C LEU A 188 8.63 -17.15 6.81
N LEU A 189 8.56 -18.39 6.33
CA LEU A 189 9.03 -19.57 7.05
C LEU A 189 10.56 -19.59 7.05
N ARG A 190 11.16 -20.01 8.17
CA ARG A 190 12.55 -20.48 8.20
C ARG A 190 12.55 -21.99 7.97
#